data_AF-A0A7S1ZZH2-F1
#
_entry.id   AF-A0A7S1ZZH2-F1
#
_cell.length_a   1.000
_cell.length_b   1.000
_cell.length_c   1.000
_cell.angle_alpha   90.00
_cell.angle_beta   90.00
_cell.angle_gamma   90.00
#
_symmetry.space_group_name_H-M   'P 1'
#
loop_
_entity.id
_entity.type
_entity.pdbx_description
1 polymer ?
#
loop_
_entity_poly.entity_id
_entity_poly.type
_entity_poly.pdbx_seq_one_letter_code
_entity_poly.pdbx_strand_id
1 'polypeptide(L)'
;PEARRGATDDVVPDYDTRVLYSHSLTKGFLLLPPRIRARHNVTSAYVIVSPADPNCFGDPFSQRVVFELVGPDTVAMNWLLALRDGRGYLYNPRSSDLIDLERYASEYYFLLPRPALGAVPPSSSSSPDRRDSV
;
A
#
# COMPACT_ATOMS: atom_id res chain seq x y z
N PRO A 1 -11.08 46.14 24.36
CA PRO A 1 -9.83 45.49 24.82
C PRO A 1 -10.09 44.01 25.12
N GLU A 2 -9.46 43.18 24.26
CA GLU A 2 -9.12 41.76 24.38
C GLU A 2 -10.12 40.68 24.85
N ALA A 3 -10.19 39.68 23.98
CA ALA A 3 -10.91 38.43 24.09
C ALA A 3 -10.01 37.29 24.60
N ARG A 4 -10.69 36.18 24.95
CA ARG A 4 -10.25 34.78 25.02
C ARG A 4 -9.33 34.36 26.17
N ARG A 5 -9.78 33.33 26.89
CA ARG A 5 -9.15 31.99 26.88
C ARG A 5 -10.02 30.97 27.60
N GLY A 6 -10.05 29.75 27.06
CA GLY A 6 -10.64 28.58 27.71
C GLY A 6 -11.58 27.75 26.84
N ALA A 7 -11.33 27.63 25.53
CA ALA A 7 -11.84 26.49 24.78
C ALA A 7 -10.85 25.35 24.98
N THR A 8 -11.34 24.23 25.48
CA THR A 8 -10.66 22.94 25.53
C THR A 8 -10.06 22.64 24.17
N ASP A 9 -8.75 22.37 24.13
CA ASP A 9 -8.09 21.78 22.98
C ASP A 9 -8.65 20.37 22.78
N ASP A 10 -9.77 20.29 22.06
CA ASP A 10 -10.19 19.07 21.40
C ASP A 10 -9.10 18.76 20.38
N VAL A 11 -8.18 17.87 20.75
CA VAL A 11 -7.26 17.24 19.79
C VAL A 11 -8.13 16.39 18.88
N VAL A 12 -8.64 17.02 17.83
CA VAL A 12 -9.21 16.35 16.66
C VAL A 12 -8.06 15.57 16.03
N PRO A 13 -8.06 14.23 16.03
CA PRO A 13 -7.03 13.49 15.32
C PRO A 13 -7.13 13.87 13.84
N ASP A 14 -6.06 14.43 13.30
CA ASP A 14 -5.98 14.87 11.91
C ASP A 14 -6.18 13.67 10.97
N TYR A 15 -7.39 13.57 10.41
CA TYR A 15 -7.74 12.59 9.39
C TYR A 15 -7.29 13.05 7.98
N ASP A 16 -6.72 14.25 7.83
CA ASP A 16 -6.61 14.88 6.51
C ASP A 16 -5.45 14.33 5.66
N THR A 17 -4.36 13.87 6.30
CA THR A 17 -3.15 13.44 5.59
C THR A 17 -3.05 11.94 5.29
N ARG A 18 -3.83 11.09 5.96
CA ARG A 18 -3.82 9.64 5.69
C ARG A 18 -4.79 9.26 4.57
N VAL A 19 -4.34 8.34 3.71
CA VAL A 19 -5.17 7.78 2.64
C VAL A 19 -5.38 6.30 2.88
N LEU A 20 -6.65 5.89 2.85
CA LEU A 20 -7.09 4.51 3.03
C LEU A 20 -7.54 3.96 1.68
N TYR A 21 -6.82 2.98 1.14
CA TYR A 21 -7.21 2.27 -0.06
C TYR A 21 -7.80 0.91 0.28
N SER A 22 -8.67 0.41 -0.59
CA SER A 22 -9.21 -0.95 -0.50
C SER A 22 -8.80 -1.79 -1.70
N HIS A 23 -8.39 -3.03 -1.44
CA HIS A 23 -7.94 -4.00 -2.45
C HIS A 23 -8.81 -5.25 -2.43
N SER A 24 -9.11 -5.75 -3.62
CA SER A 24 -9.87 -6.99 -3.83
C SER A 24 -9.54 -7.59 -5.20
N LEU A 25 -9.58 -8.91 -5.31
CA LEU A 25 -9.47 -9.60 -6.61
C LEU A 25 -10.71 -9.38 -7.49
N THR A 26 -11.85 -9.07 -6.87
CA THR A 26 -13.11 -8.83 -7.59
C THR A 26 -13.50 -7.36 -7.48
N LYS A 27 -13.54 -6.68 -8.63
CA LYS A 27 -13.92 -5.25 -8.75
C LYS A 27 -15.22 -4.92 -8.02
N GLY A 28 -16.26 -5.74 -8.21
CA GLY A 28 -17.57 -5.51 -7.62
C GLY A 28 -17.55 -5.40 -6.10
N PHE A 29 -16.66 -6.12 -5.40
CA PHE A 29 -16.57 -6.11 -3.94
C PHE A 29 -16.12 -4.77 -3.36
N LEU A 30 -15.33 -4.00 -4.12
CA LEU A 30 -14.87 -2.67 -3.70
C LEU A 30 -15.99 -1.61 -3.78
N LEU A 31 -16.97 -1.83 -4.64
CA LEU A 31 -18.09 -0.92 -4.87
C LEU A 31 -19.31 -1.24 -3.99
N LEU A 32 -19.26 -2.33 -3.21
CA LEU A 32 -20.34 -2.72 -2.33
C LEU A 32 -20.41 -1.80 -1.10
N PRO A 33 -21.62 -1.36 -0.69
CA PRO A 33 -21.81 -0.68 0.58
C PRO A 33 -21.32 -1.54 1.76
N PRO A 34 -20.75 -0.95 2.83
CA PRO A 34 -20.19 -1.69 3.96
C PRO A 34 -21.17 -2.70 4.59
N ARG A 35 -22.45 -2.34 4.66
CA ARG A 35 -23.53 -3.19 5.19
C ARG A 35 -23.70 -4.49 4.40
N ILE A 36 -23.61 -4.41 3.08
CA ILE A 36 -23.74 -5.57 2.19
C ILE A 36 -22.50 -6.45 2.29
N ARG A 37 -21.30 -5.86 2.33
CA ARG A 37 -20.07 -6.63 2.53
C ARG A 37 -20.09 -7.40 3.84
N ALA A 38 -20.51 -6.76 4.93
CA ALA A 38 -20.63 -7.41 6.24
C ALA A 38 -21.65 -8.56 6.22
N ARG A 39 -22.82 -8.35 5.59
CA ARG A 39 -23.87 -9.37 5.49
C ARG A 39 -23.45 -10.60 4.68
N HIS A 40 -22.63 -10.41 3.64
CA HIS A 40 -22.19 -11.47 2.73
C HIS A 40 -20.76 -11.96 3.00
N ASN A 41 -20.17 -11.58 4.14
CA ASN A 41 -18.81 -11.93 4.53
C ASN A 41 -17.75 -11.63 3.44
N VAL A 42 -17.92 -10.50 2.76
CA VAL A 42 -17.00 -10.04 1.72
C VAL A 42 -15.83 -9.31 2.37
N THR A 43 -14.63 -9.87 2.25
CA THR A 43 -13.40 -9.30 2.80
C THR A 43 -12.61 -8.57 1.71
N SER A 44 -12.11 -7.38 2.04
CA SER A 44 -11.14 -6.62 1.24
C SER A 44 -9.89 -6.36 2.08
N ALA A 45 -8.72 -6.38 1.44
CA ALA A 45 -7.52 -5.87 2.10
C ALA A 45 -7.56 -4.34 2.13
N TYR A 46 -6.88 -3.75 3.11
CA TYR A 46 -6.73 -2.30 3.21
C TYR A 46 -5.26 -1.93 3.17
N VAL A 47 -4.96 -0.84 2.47
CA VAL A 47 -3.66 -0.21 2.48
C VAL A 47 -3.82 1.17 3.09
N ILE A 48 -3.06 1.43 4.13
CA ILE A 48 -3.05 2.73 4.81
C ILE A 48 -1.71 3.37 4.48
N VAL A 49 -1.76 4.56 3.90
CA VAL A 49 -0.58 5.36 3.62
C VAL A 49 -0.71 6.64 4.43
N SER A 50 0.18 6.85 5.40
CA SER A 50 0.14 8.02 6.29
C SER A 50 1.52 8.67 6.42
N PRO A 51 1.64 9.98 6.14
CA PRO A 51 2.89 10.71 6.37
C PRO A 51 3.15 11.03 7.84
N ALA A 52 2.12 10.94 8.68
CA ALA A 52 2.23 11.19 10.12
C ALA A 52 2.52 9.92 10.93
N ASP A 53 2.43 8.74 10.31
CA ASP A 53 2.74 7.47 10.98
C ASP A 53 4.24 7.18 10.87
N PRO A 54 5.00 7.21 11.98
CA PRO A 54 6.44 6.90 11.97
C PRO A 54 6.76 5.46 11.52
N ASN A 55 5.77 4.56 11.53
CA ASN A 55 5.95 3.20 11.00
C ASN A 55 5.80 3.14 9.48
N CYS A 56 5.23 4.17 8.84
CA CYS A 56 5.17 4.28 7.39
C CYS A 56 6.46 4.92 6.86
N PHE A 57 7.22 4.19 6.05
CA PHE A 57 8.43 4.67 5.33
C PHE A 57 9.64 5.07 6.20
N GLY A 58 9.62 4.76 7.49
CA GLY A 58 10.80 4.87 8.35
C GLY A 58 11.10 6.31 8.77
N ASP A 59 12.32 6.78 8.46
CA ASP A 59 12.80 8.07 8.94
C ASP A 59 12.14 9.27 8.24
N PRO A 60 12.18 10.49 8.83
CA PRO A 60 11.50 11.66 8.29
C PRO A 60 11.97 12.09 6.89
N PHE A 61 13.24 11.85 6.52
CA PHE A 61 13.73 12.18 5.19
C PHE A 61 13.13 11.21 4.16
N SER A 62 13.15 9.90 4.44
CA SER A 62 12.52 8.89 3.59
C SER A 62 11.02 9.14 3.43
N GLN A 63 10.32 9.47 4.52
CA GLN A 63 8.92 9.88 4.46
C GLN A 63 8.73 11.09 3.53
N ARG A 64 9.52 12.16 3.72
CA ARG A 64 9.41 13.37 2.91
C ARG A 64 9.59 13.08 1.42
N VAL A 65 10.63 12.34 1.05
CA VAL A 65 10.89 11.97 -0.35
C VAL A 65 9.72 11.17 -0.93
N VAL A 66 9.21 10.18 -0.20
CA VAL A 66 8.10 9.35 -0.66
C VAL A 66 6.83 10.20 -0.86
N PHE A 67 6.48 11.05 0.09
CA PHE A 67 5.24 11.82 0.03
C PHE A 67 5.29 13.02 -0.93
N GLU A 68 6.43 13.70 -1.05
CA GLU A 68 6.56 14.87 -1.93
C GLU A 68 6.88 14.52 -3.38
N LEU A 69 7.65 13.45 -3.63
CA LEU A 69 8.10 13.11 -4.99
C LEU A 69 7.29 11.98 -5.64
N VAL A 70 6.89 10.96 -4.87
CA VAL A 70 6.29 9.73 -5.39
C VAL A 70 4.76 9.74 -5.23
N GLY A 71 4.28 10.21 -4.08
CA GLY A 71 2.86 10.32 -3.77
C GLY A 71 2.24 9.00 -3.26
N PRO A 72 1.10 9.09 -2.55
CA PRO A 72 0.49 7.96 -1.85
C PRO A 72 -0.09 6.89 -2.79
N ASP A 73 -0.58 7.28 -3.97
CA ASP A 73 -1.17 6.34 -4.93
C ASP A 73 -0.12 5.37 -5.47
N THR A 74 1.01 5.91 -5.94
CA THR A 74 2.16 5.15 -6.46
C THR A 74 2.71 4.19 -5.40
N VAL A 75 2.78 4.64 -4.16
CA VAL A 75 3.19 3.83 -3.02
C VAL A 75 2.25 2.64 -2.80
N ALA A 76 0.94 2.89 -2.72
CA ALA A 76 -0.05 1.85 -2.51
C ALA A 76 -0.05 0.82 -3.65
N MET A 77 0.07 1.29 -4.90
CA MET A 77 0.19 0.42 -6.07
C MET A 77 1.45 -0.43 -6.02
N ASN A 78 2.63 0.14 -5.75
CA ASN A 78 3.88 -0.60 -5.67
C ASN A 78 3.86 -1.69 -4.58
N TRP A 79 3.26 -1.41 -3.43
CA TRP A 79 3.07 -2.42 -2.38
C TRP A 79 2.20 -3.57 -2.85
N LEU A 80 1.10 -3.30 -3.55
CA LEU A 80 0.22 -4.35 -4.06
C LEU A 80 0.83 -5.11 -5.24
N LEU A 81 1.62 -4.44 -6.09
CA LEU A 81 2.42 -5.11 -7.11
C LEU A 81 3.37 -6.14 -6.46
N ALA A 82 4.06 -5.75 -5.38
CA ALA A 82 5.00 -6.61 -4.68
C ALA A 82 4.31 -7.72 -3.84
N LEU A 83 3.19 -7.43 -3.18
CA LEU A 83 2.56 -8.34 -2.20
C LEU A 83 1.43 -9.20 -2.79
N ARG A 84 0.91 -8.86 -3.96
CA ARG A 84 -0.26 -9.52 -4.58
C ARG A 84 -0.01 -9.89 -6.05
N ASP A 85 1.26 -9.90 -6.47
CA ASP A 85 1.68 -10.19 -7.85
C ASP A 85 1.00 -9.29 -8.89
N GLY A 86 0.64 -8.07 -8.51
CA GLY A 86 -0.09 -7.13 -9.35
C GLY A 86 -1.50 -7.57 -9.75
N ARG A 87 -2.15 -8.48 -9.01
CA ARG A 87 -3.51 -8.94 -9.32
C ARG A 87 -4.60 -8.15 -8.61
N GLY A 88 -5.75 -8.04 -9.28
CA GLY A 88 -6.97 -7.47 -8.73
C GLY A 88 -7.08 -5.96 -8.91
N TYR A 89 -7.84 -5.34 -8.01
CA TYR A 89 -8.27 -3.96 -8.12
C TYR A 89 -7.91 -3.19 -6.86
N LEU A 90 -7.52 -1.93 -7.03
CA LEU A 90 -7.31 -0.96 -5.97
C LEU A 90 -8.36 0.15 -6.09
N TYR A 91 -9.01 0.49 -4.99
CA TYR A 91 -10.00 1.57 -4.94
C TYR A 91 -9.57 2.64 -3.96
N ASN A 92 -9.58 3.89 -4.42
CA ASN A 92 -9.39 5.08 -3.61
C ASN A 92 -10.77 5.69 -3.30
N PRO A 93 -11.27 5.62 -2.05
CA PRO A 93 -12.56 6.19 -1.69
C PRO A 93 -12.60 7.72 -1.68
N ARG A 94 -11.43 8.39 -1.62
CA ARG A 94 -11.35 9.87 -1.64
C ARG A 94 -11.54 10.42 -3.05
N SER A 95 -10.84 9.87 -4.04
CA SER A 95 -10.96 10.28 -5.44
C SER A 95 -12.03 9.51 -6.22
N SER A 96 -12.54 8.41 -5.67
CA SER A 96 -13.39 7.44 -6.36
C SER A 96 -12.72 6.73 -7.54
N ASP A 97 -11.38 6.76 -7.61
CA ASP A 97 -10.64 6.06 -8.65
C ASP A 97 -10.59 4.56 -8.38
N LEU A 98 -10.75 3.79 -9.45
CA LEU A 98 -10.62 2.34 -9.43
C LEU A 98 -9.56 1.92 -10.45
N ILE A 99 -8.48 1.35 -9.92
CA ILE A 99 -7.29 0.99 -10.66
C ILE A 99 -7.27 -0.53 -10.83
N ASP A 100 -7.07 -0.97 -12.06
CA ASP A 100 -6.80 -2.36 -12.40
C ASP A 100 -5.29 -2.60 -12.30
N LEU A 101 -4.87 -3.40 -11.32
CA LEU A 101 -3.46 -3.62 -11.02
C LEU A 101 -2.78 -4.48 -12.08
N GLU A 102 -3.51 -5.35 -12.78
CA GLU A 102 -2.93 -6.19 -13.83
C GLU A 102 -2.62 -5.35 -15.06
N ARG A 103 -3.55 -4.46 -15.42
CA ARG A 103 -3.30 -3.46 -16.46
C ARG A 103 -2.15 -2.54 -16.08
N TYR A 104 -2.16 -1.99 -14.87
CA TYR A 104 -1.09 -1.12 -14.38
C TYR A 104 0.27 -1.83 -14.41
N ALA A 105 0.35 -3.06 -13.92
CA ALA A 105 1.55 -3.89 -13.97
C ALA A 105 2.02 -4.09 -15.41
N SER A 106 1.12 -4.43 -16.34
CA SER A 106 1.47 -4.66 -17.74
C SER A 106 2.09 -3.43 -18.40
N GLU A 107 1.50 -2.24 -18.16
CA GLU A 107 2.01 -0.97 -18.69
C GLU A 107 3.34 -0.58 -18.02
N TYR A 108 3.49 -0.84 -16.72
CA TYR A 108 4.70 -0.55 -15.94
C TYR A 108 5.87 -1.47 -16.32
N TYR A 109 5.65 -2.78 -16.42
CA TYR A 109 6.68 -3.76 -16.79
C TYR A 109 7.02 -3.75 -18.28
N PHE A 110 6.14 -3.26 -19.16
CA PHE A 110 6.47 -3.05 -20.58
C PHE A 110 7.63 -2.06 -20.76
N LEU A 111 7.79 -1.12 -19.82
CA LEU A 111 8.85 -0.12 -19.84
C LEU A 111 10.15 -0.61 -19.19
N LEU A 112 10.13 -1.77 -18.51
CA LEU A 112 11.32 -2.35 -17.90
C LEU A 112 11.98 -3.32 -18.88
N PRO A 113 13.32 -3.32 -19.01
CA PRO A 113 14.03 -4.36 -19.74
C PRO A 113 13.62 -5.72 -19.15
N ARG A 114 13.01 -6.58 -19.97
CA ARG A 114 12.70 -7.95 -19.52
C ARG A 114 14.01 -8.57 -19.03
N PRO A 115 14.07 -9.08 -17.80
CA PRO A 115 15.20 -9.91 -17.43
C PRO A 115 15.26 -11.06 -18.43
N ALA A 116 16.42 -11.24 -19.06
CA ALA A 116 16.64 -12.34 -19.97
C ALA A 116 16.24 -13.63 -19.25
N LEU A 117 15.36 -14.44 -19.86
CA LEU A 117 14.99 -15.75 -19.32
C LEU A 117 16.28 -16.51 -18.95
N GLY A 118 16.56 -16.66 -17.66
CA GLY A 118 17.77 -17.33 -17.19
C GLY A 118 18.29 -16.91 -15.81
N ALA A 119 17.90 -15.74 -15.28
CA ALA A 119 18.30 -15.35 -13.93
C ALA A 119 17.40 -16.03 -12.88
N VAL A 120 17.70 -17.30 -12.56
CA VAL A 120 17.20 -17.93 -11.34
C VAL A 120 17.81 -17.16 -10.16
N PRO A 121 17.01 -16.58 -9.24
CA PRO A 121 17.57 -15.95 -8.05
C PRO A 121 18.26 -17.04 -7.22
N PRO A 122 19.45 -16.78 -6.64
CA PRO A 122 20.12 -17.79 -5.83
C PRO A 122 19.23 -18.14 -4.64
N SER A 123 18.79 -19.39 -4.60
CA SER A 123 18.13 -19.97 -3.43
C SER A 123 19.13 -19.92 -2.28
N SER A 124 18.86 -19.09 -1.27
CA SER A 124 19.59 -19.11 -0.01
C SER A 124 19.18 -20.36 0.80
N SER A 125 19.71 -21.52 0.44
CA SER A 125 19.74 -22.69 1.31
C SER A 125 21.08 -22.71 2.03
N SER A 126 21.17 -22.01 3.16
CA SER A 126 22.23 -22.21 4.14
C SER A 126 22.03 -23.57 4.79
N SER A 127 22.84 -24.56 4.43
CA SER A 127 22.95 -25.84 5.14
C SER A 127 24.17 -25.77 6.07
N PRO A 128 24.08 -26.14 7.36
CA PRO A 128 25.20 -26.06 8.27
C PRO A 128 26.16 -27.24 8.04
N ASP A 129 27.43 -26.87 7.96
CA ASP A 129 28.63 -27.68 7.78
C ASP A 129 28.76 -28.76 8.86
N ARG A 130 28.70 -30.05 8.48
CA ARG A 130 28.96 -31.19 9.36
C ARG A 130 30.42 -31.60 9.19
N ARG A 131 31.26 -31.13 10.11
CA ARG A 131 32.65 -31.60 10.28
C ARG A 131 32.66 -33.09 10.62
N ASP A 132 33.20 -33.90 9.73
CA ASP A 132 33.71 -35.23 10.07
C ASP A 132 35.07 -35.07 10.74
N SER A 133 35.20 -35.63 11.95
CA SER A 133 36.47 -35.82 12.65
C SER A 133 36.87 -37.29 12.52
N VAL A 134 38.06 -37.53 11.97
CA VAL A 134 38.86 -38.76 12.15
C VAL A 134 40.15 -38.35 12.83
#